data_AF-A0A0F5P8Y4-F1
#
_entry.id   AF-A0A0F5P8Y4-F1
#
_cell.length_a   1.000
_cell.length_b   1.000
_cell.length_c   1.000
_cell.angle_alpha   90.00
_cell.angle_beta   90.00
_cell.angle_gamma   90.00
#
_symmetry.space_group_name_H-M   'P 1'
#
loop_
_entity.id
_entity.type
_entity.pdbx_description
1 polymer ?
#
loop_
_entity_poly.entity_id
_entity_poly.type
_entity_poly.pdbx_seq_one_letter_code
_entity_poly.pdbx_strand_id
1 'polypeptide(L)'
;MEQESLAKALRDAVEQAGNNQSAFARAIGMSQQRVSYLLDNGKALPAEFVLRAEDAGFGSRHHLRPDLYARPCPVCSGGEAAAT
;
A
#
# COMPACT_ATOMS: atom_id res chain seq x y z
N MET A 1 -12.94 -4.09 15.49
CA MET A 1 -13.23 -3.54 14.15
C MET A 1 -12.08 -2.60 13.75
N GLU A 2 -10.84 -3.13 13.67
CA GLU A 2 -9.64 -2.29 13.43
C GLU A 2 -8.82 -2.79 12.23
N GLN A 3 -9.17 -3.95 11.68
CA GLN A 3 -8.48 -4.59 10.54
C GLN A 3 -9.00 -4.16 9.16
N GLU A 4 -9.95 -3.21 9.10
CA GLU A 4 -10.55 -2.77 7.83
C GLU A 4 -9.70 -1.79 7.04
N SER A 5 -8.75 -1.08 7.66
CA SER A 5 -7.98 -0.02 6.97
C SER A 5 -7.02 -0.56 5.89
N LEU A 6 -6.30 -1.65 6.17
CA LEU A 6 -5.30 -2.22 5.25
C LEU A 6 -5.96 -2.92 4.06
N ALA A 7 -7.01 -3.71 4.33
CA ALA A 7 -7.79 -4.36 3.29
C ALA A 7 -8.51 -3.34 2.39
N LYS A 8 -8.97 -2.22 2.97
CA LYS A 8 -9.57 -1.12 2.21
C LYS A 8 -8.55 -0.43 1.31
N ALA A 9 -7.33 -0.20 1.77
CA ALA A 9 -6.27 0.36 0.93
C ALA A 9 -5.91 -0.56 -0.25
N LEU A 10 -5.88 -1.89 -0.01
CA LEU A 10 -5.69 -2.88 -1.06
C LEU A 10 -6.83 -2.87 -2.09
N ARG A 11 -8.09 -2.72 -1.63
CA ARG A 11 -9.26 -2.59 -2.52
C ARG A 11 -9.17 -1.33 -3.37
N ASP A 12 -8.82 -0.19 -2.78
CA ASP A 12 -8.68 1.09 -3.49
C ASP A 12 -7.63 1.00 -4.61
N ALA A 13 -6.50 0.34 -4.36
CA ALA A 13 -5.49 0.07 -5.36
C ALA A 13 -6.01 -0.83 -6.50
N VAL A 14 -6.83 -1.83 -6.19
CA VAL A 14 -7.48 -2.70 -7.20
C VAL A 14 -8.54 -1.93 -8.00
N GLU A 15 -9.27 -1.01 -7.37
CA GLU A 15 -10.23 -0.12 -8.04
C GLU A 15 -9.52 0.81 -9.03
N GLN A 16 -8.37 1.37 -8.65
CA GLN A 16 -7.52 2.17 -9.55
C GLN A 16 -6.99 1.34 -10.73
N ALA A 17 -6.78 0.04 -10.55
CA ALA A 17 -6.45 -0.89 -11.62
C ALA A 17 -7.66 -1.31 -12.49
N GLY A 18 -8.80 -0.61 -12.39
CA GLY A 18 -10.01 -0.89 -13.15
C GLY A 18 -10.92 -1.93 -12.50
N ASN A 19 -10.89 -2.02 -11.16
CA ASN A 19 -11.67 -2.96 -10.35
C ASN A 19 -11.42 -4.44 -10.72
N ASN A 20 -10.22 -4.74 -11.23
CA ASN A 20 -9.87 -6.07 -11.70
C ASN A 20 -8.62 -6.59 -10.98
N GLN A 21 -8.83 -7.57 -10.09
CA GLN A 21 -7.78 -8.21 -9.32
C GLN A 21 -6.71 -8.85 -10.21
N SER A 22 -7.11 -9.42 -11.36
CA SER A 22 -6.18 -10.05 -12.30
C SER A 22 -5.30 -9.03 -13.02
N ALA A 23 -5.85 -7.85 -13.33
CA ALA A 23 -5.10 -6.77 -13.96
C ALA A 23 -4.09 -6.17 -12.97
N PHE A 24 -4.53 -5.90 -11.75
CA PHE A 24 -3.66 -5.45 -10.66
C PHE A 24 -2.52 -6.45 -10.40
N ALA A 25 -2.86 -7.73 -10.24
CA ALA A 25 -1.88 -8.79 -9.99
C ALA A 25 -0.84 -8.88 -11.11
N ARG A 26 -1.27 -8.79 -12.39
CA ARG A 26 -0.36 -8.77 -13.54
C ARG A 26 0.59 -7.58 -13.53
N ALA A 27 0.09 -6.39 -13.19
CA ALA A 27 0.89 -5.18 -13.19
C ALA A 27 2.00 -5.20 -12.13
N ILE A 28 1.72 -5.77 -10.95
CA ILE A 28 2.71 -5.89 -9.85
C ILE A 28 3.54 -7.20 -9.91
N GLY A 29 3.19 -8.13 -10.81
CA GLY A 29 3.83 -9.44 -10.91
C GLY A 29 3.45 -10.43 -9.80
N MET A 30 2.22 -10.34 -9.29
CA MET A 30 1.64 -11.24 -8.29
C MET A 30 0.60 -12.16 -8.93
N SER A 31 0.24 -13.26 -8.24
CA SER A 31 -0.89 -14.09 -8.64
C SER A 31 -2.22 -13.53 -8.11
N GLN A 32 -3.28 -13.61 -8.93
CA GLN A 32 -4.62 -13.16 -8.54
C GLN A 32 -5.12 -13.87 -7.27
N GLN A 33 -4.82 -15.17 -7.11
CA GLN A 33 -5.18 -15.92 -5.91
C GLN A 33 -4.56 -15.34 -4.64
N ARG A 34 -3.31 -14.86 -4.71
CA ARG A 34 -2.63 -14.26 -3.58
C ARG A 34 -3.29 -12.92 -3.22
N VAL A 35 -3.66 -12.10 -4.21
CA VAL A 35 -4.44 -10.86 -3.99
C VAL A 35 -5.77 -11.18 -3.28
N SER A 36 -6.51 -12.18 -3.76
CA SER A 36 -7.76 -12.60 -3.14
C SER A 36 -7.56 -13.09 -1.69
N TYR A 37 -6.51 -13.87 -1.42
CA TYR A 37 -6.18 -14.34 -0.07
C TYR A 37 -5.89 -13.16 0.88
N LEU A 38 -5.15 -12.14 0.42
CA LEU A 38 -4.88 -10.95 1.22
C LEU A 38 -6.16 -10.17 1.54
N LEU A 39 -7.05 -10.00 0.56
CA LEU A 39 -8.33 -9.32 0.73
C LEU A 39 -9.24 -10.05 1.74
N ASP A 40 -9.30 -11.37 1.65
CA ASP A 40 -10.12 -12.23 2.52
C ASP A 40 -9.58 -12.27 3.96
N ASN A 41 -8.26 -12.34 4.11
CA ASN A 41 -7.60 -12.37 5.42
C ASN A 41 -7.40 -10.97 6.03
N GLY A 42 -7.81 -9.92 5.33
CA GLY A 42 -7.59 -8.54 5.73
C GLY A 42 -6.11 -8.16 5.89
N LYS A 43 -5.22 -8.82 5.12
CA LYS A 43 -3.77 -8.63 5.21
C LYS A 43 -3.29 -7.50 4.29
N ALA A 44 -2.25 -6.82 4.73
CA ALA A 44 -1.59 -5.79 3.96
C ALA A 44 -0.77 -6.35 2.79
N LEU A 45 -0.61 -5.52 1.77
CA LEU A 45 0.26 -5.79 0.62
C LEU A 45 1.73 -5.91 1.09
N PRO A 46 2.49 -6.95 0.69
CA PRO A 46 3.88 -7.10 1.10
C PRO A 46 4.73 -5.96 0.54
N ALA A 47 5.71 -5.49 1.30
CA ALA A 47 6.51 -4.29 0.96
C ALA A 47 7.17 -4.37 -0.43
N GLU A 48 7.58 -5.57 -0.85
CA GLU A 48 8.18 -5.81 -2.18
C GLU A 48 7.23 -5.43 -3.34
N PHE A 49 5.92 -5.62 -3.16
CA PHE A 49 4.91 -5.33 -4.16
C PHE A 49 4.31 -3.93 -3.97
N VAL A 50 4.47 -3.30 -2.79
CA VAL A 50 4.07 -1.90 -2.56
C VAL A 50 4.84 -0.96 -3.48
N LEU A 51 6.14 -1.18 -3.64
CA LEU A 51 6.96 -0.38 -4.56
C LEU A 51 6.55 -0.58 -6.02
N ARG A 52 6.19 -1.80 -6.41
CA ARG A 52 5.70 -2.09 -7.77
C ARG A 52 4.31 -1.50 -8.02
N ALA A 53 3.44 -1.52 -7.01
CA ALA A 53 2.13 -0.88 -7.10
C ALA A 53 2.26 0.64 -7.24
N GLU A 54 3.22 1.26 -6.52
CA GLU A 54 3.53 2.68 -6.65
C GLU A 54 4.11 3.03 -8.03
N ASP A 55 5.05 2.23 -8.54
CA ASP A 55 5.63 2.37 -9.88
C ASP A 55 4.57 2.24 -10.98
N ALA A 56 3.63 1.30 -10.81
CA ALA A 56 2.49 1.11 -11.71
C ALA A 56 1.37 2.15 -11.52
N GLY A 57 1.48 3.03 -10.51
CA GLY A 57 0.55 4.14 -10.27
C GLY A 57 -0.73 3.80 -9.48
N PHE A 58 -0.80 2.64 -8.81
CA PHE A 58 -1.98 2.19 -8.05
C PHE A 58 -1.97 2.64 -6.58
N GLY A 59 -1.51 3.88 -6.34
CA GLY A 59 -1.50 4.52 -5.01
C GLY A 59 -0.10 4.65 -4.40
N SER A 60 0.00 5.46 -3.34
CA SER A 60 1.28 5.72 -2.65
C SER A 60 1.54 4.74 -1.51
N ARG A 61 2.81 4.44 -1.24
CA ARG A 61 3.25 3.56 -0.12
C ARG A 61 2.62 3.88 1.25
N HIS A 62 2.36 5.17 1.51
CA HIS A 62 1.72 5.66 2.74
C HIS A 62 0.25 5.28 2.88
N HIS A 63 -0.46 5.08 1.76
CA HIS A 63 -1.85 4.64 1.76
C HIS A 63 -1.95 3.11 1.86
N LEU A 64 -1.10 2.39 1.12
CA LEU A 64 -1.07 0.92 1.09
C LEU A 64 -0.59 0.31 2.41
N ARG A 65 0.43 0.90 3.03
CA ARG A 65 0.96 0.46 4.33
C ARG A 65 1.25 1.66 5.24
N PRO A 66 0.23 2.27 5.84
CA PRO A 66 0.41 3.32 6.85
C PRO A 66 1.20 2.83 8.07
N ASP A 67 1.15 1.53 8.36
CA ASP A 67 1.90 0.90 9.46
C ASP A 67 3.42 0.83 9.21
N LEU A 68 3.86 0.63 7.95
CA LEU A 68 5.29 0.61 7.59
C LEU A 68 5.80 2.02 7.23
N TYR A 69 4.94 2.83 6.62
CA TYR A 69 5.25 4.16 6.12
C TYR A 69 4.34 5.19 6.78
N ALA A 70 4.41 5.27 8.10
CA ALA A 70 3.73 6.32 8.85
C ALA A 70 4.12 7.67 8.24
N ARG A 71 3.12 8.51 7.92
CA ARG A 71 3.40 9.87 7.46
C ARG A 71 4.25 10.54 8.53
N PRO A 72 5.37 11.20 8.17
CA PRO A 72 6.12 11.97 9.13
C PRO A 72 5.15 12.97 9.76
N CYS A 73 4.96 12.86 11.07
CA CYS A 73 4.13 13.79 11.80
C CYS A 73 4.75 15.19 11.61
N PRO A 74 4.02 16.17 11.06
CA PRO A 74 4.60 17.49 10.76
C PRO A 74 5.08 18.23 12.03
N VAL A 75 4.71 17.75 13.22
CA VAL A 75 5.16 18.28 14.52
C VAL A 75 6.65 18.00 14.80
N CYS A 76 7.29 17.09 14.06
CA CYS A 76 8.74 16.85 14.13
C CYS A 76 9.46 17.41 12.90
N SER A 77 9.08 18.60 12.43
CA SER A 77 9.94 19.44 11.56
C SER A 77 10.92 20.26 12.43
N GLY A 78 11.48 19.64 13.47
CA GLY A 78 12.53 20.24 14.28
C GLY A 78 13.86 19.98 13.58
N GLY A 79 14.33 20.95 12.81
CA GLY A 79 15.66 20.92 12.23
C GLY A 79 16.71 20.78 13.32
N GLU A 80 17.41 19.66 13.37
CA GLU A 80 18.79 19.65 13.84
C GLU A 80 19.65 20.27 12.73
N ALA A 81 19.68 21.60 12.72
CA ALA A 81 20.77 22.35 12.13
C ALA A 81 22.03 22.15 13.00
N ALA A 82 22.75 21.05 12.78
CA ALA A 82 24.17 20.96 13.04
C ALA A 82 24.91 21.57 11.82
N ALA A 83 26.02 22.31 11.89
CA ALA A 83 27.03 22.45 12.92
C ALA A 83 27.78 23.79 12.76
N THR A 84 28.35 24.24 13.88
CA THR A 84 29.44 25.23 13.96
C THR A 84 30.75 24.68 13.40
#